data_AF-A0AAD5W387-F1
#
_entry.id   AF-A0AAD5W387-F1
#
_cell.length_a   1.000
_cell.length_b   1.000
_cell.length_c   1.000
_cell.angle_alpha   90.00
_cell.angle_beta   90.00
_cell.angle_gamma   90.00
#
_symmetry.space_group_name_H-M   'P 1'
#
loop_
_entity.id
_entity.type
_entity.pdbx_description
1 polymer ?
#
loop_
_entity_poly.entity_id
_entity_poly.type
_entity_poly.pdbx_seq_one_letter_code
_entity_poly.pdbx_strand_id
1 'polypeptide(L)'
;MVLQEELGFMTHRMKREAKIKRDVKRGIRDPNERNSFEIFVPVTDIRYMYYKKSHRVLGNTYGMCVLQDFEANTPNLLARTLETVEGAMDVHARYRTSSHDSVVARSNERFILSLGSCDDCLVLDDELDVLPILRGKDI
;
A
#
# COMPACT_ATOMS: atom_id res chain seq x y z
N MET A 1 3.15 -6.45 -4.52
CA MET A 1 3.20 -5.26 -5.38
C MET A 1 3.09 -4.00 -4.52
N VAL A 2 3.78 -2.92 -4.89
CA VAL A 2 3.71 -1.61 -4.20
C VAL A 2 3.36 -0.53 -5.23
N LEU A 3 2.34 0.28 -4.93
CA LEU A 3 1.96 1.47 -5.71
C LEU A 3 2.34 2.75 -4.98
N GLN A 4 2.90 3.71 -5.72
CA GLN A 4 3.40 4.96 -5.19
C GLN A 4 3.13 6.15 -6.13
N GLU A 5 3.00 7.34 -5.57
CA GLU A 5 2.85 8.61 -6.31
C GLU A 5 4.22 9.20 -6.63
N GLU A 6 5.07 9.31 -5.60
CA GLU A 6 6.44 9.78 -5.71
C GLU A 6 7.45 8.72 -5.25
N LEU A 7 8.68 8.79 -5.79
CA LEU A 7 9.81 7.95 -5.36
C LEU A 7 10.33 8.43 -3.98
N GLY A 8 9.57 8.21 -2.91
CA GLY A 8 10.09 8.41 -1.54
C GLY A 8 11.32 7.52 -1.26
N PHE A 9 11.49 6.45 -2.04
CA PHE A 9 12.63 5.55 -1.98
C PHE A 9 13.19 5.24 -3.37
N MET A 10 14.52 5.08 -3.48
CA MET A 10 15.14 4.56 -4.70
C MET A 10 14.66 3.13 -4.96
N THR A 11 13.76 2.96 -5.93
CA THR A 11 13.30 1.66 -6.44
C THR A 11 14.44 0.83 -7.02
N HIS A 12 15.53 1.49 -7.44
CA HIS A 12 16.67 0.83 -8.04
C HIS A 12 17.58 0.19 -6.98
N ARG A 13 17.49 -1.14 -6.86
CA ARG A 13 18.29 -1.99 -5.95
C ARG A 13 19.77 -1.60 -5.91
N MET A 14 20.40 -1.43 -7.08
CA MET A 14 21.82 -1.07 -7.15
C MET A 14 22.13 0.31 -6.55
N LYS A 15 21.22 1.29 -6.67
CA LYS A 15 21.46 2.63 -6.12
C LYS A 15 21.30 2.64 -4.60
N ARG A 16 20.41 1.80 -4.05
CA ARG A 16 20.26 1.59 -2.60
C ARG A 16 21.50 0.93 -2.01
N GLU A 17 21.95 -0.17 -2.60
CA GLU A 17 23.18 -0.85 -2.15
C GLU A 17 24.40 0.07 -2.21
N ALA A 18 24.51 0.92 -3.25
CA ALA A 18 25.57 1.92 -3.34
C ALA A 18 25.45 3.07 -2.32
N LYS A 19 24.25 3.40 -1.84
CA LYS A 19 24.06 4.36 -0.74
C LYS A 19 24.47 3.72 0.58
N ILE A 20 24.02 2.49 0.86
CA ILE A 20 24.36 1.75 2.08
C ILE A 20 25.89 1.55 2.18
N LYS A 21 26.55 1.12 1.09
CA LYS A 21 28.02 1.01 1.05
C LYS A 21 28.75 2.33 1.31
N ARG A 22 28.19 3.46 0.84
CA ARG A 22 28.75 4.79 1.12
C ARG A 22 28.57 5.18 2.58
N ASP A 23 27.43 4.91 3.18
CA ASP A 23 27.14 5.26 4.57
C ASP A 23 27.94 4.39 5.56
N VAL A 24 28.18 3.11 5.24
CA VAL A 24 29.12 2.23 5.96
C VAL A 24 30.55 2.77 5.83
N LYS A 25 30.98 3.18 4.63
CA LYS A 25 32.32 3.77 4.42
C LYS A 25 32.51 5.11 5.16
N ARG A 26 31.42 5.84 5.43
CA ARG A 26 31.43 7.09 6.21
C ARG A 26 31.34 6.86 7.72
N GLY A 27 31.22 5.60 8.17
CA GLY A 27 31.16 5.26 9.59
C GLY A 27 29.86 5.65 10.30
N ILE A 28 28.79 5.96 9.56
CA ILE A 28 27.48 6.34 10.11
C ILE A 28 26.66 5.09 10.47
N ARG A 29 26.97 3.94 9.87
CA ARG A 29 26.29 2.67 10.06
C ARG A 29 27.28 1.55 10.30
N ASP A 30 26.93 0.65 11.21
CA ASP A 30 27.68 -0.57 11.46
C ASP A 30 27.51 -1.56 10.28
N PRO A 31 28.57 -2.19 9.77
CA PRO A 31 28.49 -3.15 8.67
C PRO A 31 27.53 -4.33 8.91
N ASN A 32 27.30 -4.69 10.18
CA ASN A 32 26.52 -5.85 10.56
C ASN A 32 25.05 -5.52 10.92
N GLU A 33 24.72 -4.25 11.16
CA GLU A 33 23.33 -3.83 11.35
C GLU A 33 22.64 -3.66 10.00
N ARG A 34 21.88 -4.68 9.60
CA ARG A 34 20.87 -4.54 8.55
C ARG A 34 19.50 -4.49 9.18
N ASN A 35 18.78 -3.41 8.92
CA ASN A 35 17.38 -3.29 9.31
C ASN A 35 16.56 -4.40 8.60
N SER A 36 15.56 -4.98 9.27
CA SER A 36 14.62 -5.97 8.72
C SER A 36 14.09 -5.59 7.34
N PHE A 37 13.82 -4.30 7.09
CA PHE A 37 13.37 -3.81 5.77
C PHE A 37 14.45 -3.90 4.68
N GLU A 38 15.72 -3.69 5.02
CA GLU A 38 16.86 -3.80 4.10
C GLU A 38 17.19 -5.26 3.77
N ILE A 39 16.83 -6.19 4.65
CA ILE A 39 16.88 -7.63 4.38
C ILE A 39 15.68 -8.08 3.54
N PHE A 40 14.49 -7.56 3.85
CA PHE A 40 13.25 -7.95 3.18
C PHE A 40 13.22 -7.57 1.70
N VAL A 41 13.45 -6.30 1.37
CA VAL A 41 13.32 -5.77 0.00
C VAL A 41 14.13 -6.54 -1.06
N PRO A 42 15.40 -6.94 -0.83
CA PRO A 42 16.16 -7.70 -1.83
C PRO A 42 15.82 -9.20 -1.90
N VAL A 43 15.21 -9.76 -0.85
CA VAL A 43 14.86 -11.19 -0.77
C VAL A 43 13.49 -11.45 -1.41
N THR A 44 12.54 -10.54 -1.23
CA THR A 44 11.20 -10.66 -1.80
C THR A 44 11.12 -10.05 -3.19
N ASP A 45 10.37 -10.69 -4.11
CA ASP A 45 10.07 -10.11 -5.42
C ASP A 45 8.98 -9.03 -5.30
N ILE A 46 9.43 -7.77 -5.19
CA ILE A 46 8.53 -6.62 -5.08
C ILE A 46 8.44 -5.90 -6.42
N ARG A 47 7.27 -5.99 -7.06
CA ARG A 47 6.92 -5.16 -8.20
C ARG A 47 6.51 -3.75 -7.72
N TYR A 48 7.29 -2.74 -8.11
CA TYR A 48 6.96 -1.33 -7.89
C TYR A 48 6.26 -0.74 -9.12
N MET A 49 5.18 0.00 -8.90
CA MET A 49 4.39 0.62 -9.95
C MET A 49 3.97 2.04 -9.55
N TYR A 50 3.80 2.93 -10.52
CA TYR A 50 3.21 4.25 -10.26
C TYR A 50 1.70 4.19 -10.35
N TYR A 51 0.99 5.00 -9.56
CA TYR A 51 -0.48 5.11 -9.64
C TYR A 51 -0.96 5.42 -11.07
N LYS A 52 -0.25 6.29 -11.80
CA LYS A 52 -0.53 6.61 -13.22
C LYS A 52 -0.45 5.40 -14.16
N LYS A 53 0.31 4.36 -13.79
CA LYS A 53 0.51 3.13 -14.56
C LYS A 53 -0.24 1.93 -13.97
N SER A 54 -1.17 2.16 -13.04
CA SER A 54 -1.98 1.12 -12.37
C SER A 54 -2.72 0.18 -13.33
N HIS A 55 -3.10 0.64 -14.53
CA HIS A 55 -3.76 -0.22 -15.54
C HIS A 55 -2.91 -1.44 -15.96
N ARG A 56 -1.59 -1.41 -15.77
CA ARG A 56 -0.69 -2.53 -16.12
C ARG A 56 -0.73 -3.69 -15.13
N VAL A 57 -1.40 -3.51 -14.00
CA VAL A 57 -1.48 -4.55 -12.95
C VAL A 57 -2.55 -5.59 -13.29
N LEU A 58 -3.56 -5.20 -14.09
CA LEU A 58 -4.64 -6.06 -14.57
C LEU A 58 -4.10 -7.25 -15.36
N GLY A 59 -4.73 -8.42 -15.19
CA GLY A 59 -4.31 -9.67 -15.81
C GLY A 59 -3.11 -10.34 -15.14
N ASN A 60 -2.58 -9.76 -14.05
CA ASN A 60 -1.65 -10.43 -13.15
C ASN A 60 -2.31 -10.58 -11.78
N THR A 61 -1.86 -11.59 -11.04
CA THR A 61 -2.29 -11.80 -9.65
C THR A 61 -1.09 -11.68 -8.72
N TYR A 62 -1.29 -11.08 -7.55
CA TYR A 62 -0.27 -10.84 -6.55
C TYR A 62 -0.75 -11.31 -5.18
N GLY A 63 0.13 -11.90 -4.37
CA GLY A 63 -0.24 -12.28 -3.00
C GLY A 63 -0.46 -11.10 -2.04
N MET A 64 0.11 -9.92 -2.34
CA MET A 64 -0.03 -8.74 -1.48
C MET A 64 0.08 -7.44 -2.29
N CYS A 65 -0.76 -6.46 -1.97
CA CYS A 65 -0.70 -5.09 -2.51
C CYS A 65 -0.51 -4.07 -1.39
N VAL A 66 0.43 -3.14 -1.56
CA VAL A 66 0.67 -2.01 -0.64
C VAL A 66 0.42 -0.71 -1.39
N LEU A 67 -0.47 0.12 -0.86
CA LEU A 67 -0.77 1.48 -1.33
C LEU A 67 -0.09 2.46 -0.35
N GLN A 68 0.82 3.30 -0.85
CA GLN A 68 1.62 4.17 0.02
C GLN A 68 0.95 5.50 0.33
N ASP A 69 0.22 6.04 -0.64
CA ASP A 69 -0.50 7.31 -0.52
C ASP A 69 -2.00 7.05 -0.45
N PHE A 70 -2.63 7.60 0.59
CA PHE A 70 -4.07 7.50 0.79
C PHE A 70 -4.84 8.56 -0.01
N GLU A 71 -4.25 9.73 -0.28
CA GLU A 71 -4.91 10.80 -1.02
C GLU A 71 -5.08 10.44 -2.51
N ALA A 72 -4.13 9.67 -3.04
CA ALA A 72 -4.17 9.15 -4.41
C ALA A 72 -5.19 8.00 -4.62
N ASN A 73 -5.81 7.49 -3.54
CA ASN A 73 -6.75 6.37 -3.62
C ASN A 73 -8.09 6.78 -4.22
N THR A 74 -8.20 6.59 -5.53
CA THR A 74 -9.50 6.66 -6.23
C THR A 74 -10.21 5.30 -6.20
N PRO A 75 -11.55 5.26 -6.21
CA PRO A 75 -12.30 4.00 -6.25
C PRO A 75 -11.88 3.06 -7.39
N ASN A 76 -11.55 3.62 -8.57
CA ASN A 76 -11.07 2.86 -9.72
C ASN A 76 -9.68 2.25 -9.48
N LEU A 77 -8.80 2.93 -8.75
CA LEU A 77 -7.51 2.37 -8.36
C LEU A 77 -7.69 1.22 -7.36
N LEU A 78 -8.56 1.40 -6.35
CA LEU A 78 -8.87 0.37 -5.36
C LEU A 78 -9.46 -0.88 -6.03
N ALA A 79 -10.43 -0.70 -6.94
CA ALA A 79 -11.01 -1.82 -7.67
C ALA A 79 -9.95 -2.62 -8.45
N ARG A 80 -9.10 -1.94 -9.22
CA ARG A 80 -8.03 -2.58 -10.00
C ARG A 80 -7.01 -3.30 -9.14
N THR A 81 -6.71 -2.77 -7.96
CA THR A 81 -5.67 -3.33 -7.09
C THR A 81 -6.21 -4.51 -6.31
N LEU A 82 -7.40 -4.38 -5.72
CA LEU A 82 -8.06 -5.46 -5.00
C LEU A 82 -8.37 -6.66 -5.90
N GLU A 83 -8.87 -6.46 -7.13
CA GLU A 83 -9.12 -7.55 -8.08
C GLU A 83 -7.84 -8.37 -8.41
N THR A 84 -6.68 -7.72 -8.37
CA THR A 84 -5.39 -8.37 -8.67
C THR A 84 -4.73 -9.03 -7.46
N VAL A 85 -5.35 -8.98 -6.27
CA VAL A 85 -4.82 -9.64 -5.07
C VAL A 85 -5.46 -11.02 -4.89
N GLU A 86 -4.63 -12.04 -4.68
CA GLU A 86 -5.11 -13.41 -4.41
C GLU A 86 -5.99 -13.43 -3.15
N GLY A 87 -7.16 -14.07 -3.23
CA GLY A 87 -8.08 -14.18 -2.09
C GLY A 87 -8.90 -12.92 -1.80
N ALA A 88 -8.77 -11.84 -2.59
CA ALA A 88 -9.67 -10.70 -2.51
C ALA A 88 -11.08 -11.09 -3.00
N MET A 89 -12.11 -10.73 -2.23
CA MET A 89 -13.50 -10.88 -2.66
C MET A 89 -13.79 -10.01 -3.88
N ASP A 90 -14.67 -10.49 -4.76
CA ASP A 90 -15.11 -9.78 -5.97
C ASP A 90 -15.66 -8.38 -5.64
N VAL A 91 -14.85 -7.36 -5.92
CA VAL A 91 -15.15 -5.95 -5.62
C VAL A 91 -16.17 -5.36 -6.62
N HIS A 92 -16.50 -6.08 -7.70
CA HIS A 92 -17.38 -5.57 -8.75
C HIS A 92 -18.84 -5.36 -8.32
N ALA A 93 -19.27 -5.90 -7.18
CA ALA A 93 -20.64 -5.73 -6.71
C ALA A 93 -20.91 -4.44 -5.90
N ARG A 94 -19.89 -3.80 -5.29
CA ARG A 94 -20.11 -2.76 -4.26
C ARG A 94 -19.64 -1.33 -4.61
N TYR A 95 -18.90 -1.13 -5.70
CA TYR A 95 -18.35 0.19 -6.06
C TYR A 95 -19.00 0.83 -7.30
N ARG A 96 -20.34 0.98 -7.30
CA ARG A 96 -21.02 1.92 -8.21
C ARG A 96 -21.48 3.15 -7.44
N THR A 97 -20.83 4.27 -7.65
CA THR A 97 -21.39 5.59 -7.29
C THR A 97 -21.27 6.54 -8.47
N SER A 98 -22.33 7.33 -8.68
CA SER A 98 -22.45 8.32 -9.75
C SER A 98 -21.41 9.44 -9.60
N SER A 99 -20.67 9.70 -10.69
CA SER A 99 -19.69 10.77 -10.81
C SER A 99 -20.27 12.14 -10.45
N HIS A 100 -19.61 12.90 -9.59
CA HIS A 100 -19.92 14.31 -9.32
C HIS A 100 -18.65 15.15 -9.56
N ASP A 101 -18.82 16.26 -10.28
CA ASP A 101 -17.78 17.14 -10.87
C ASP A 101 -17.03 18.04 -9.86
N SER A 102 -17.09 17.75 -8.56
CA SER A 102 -16.33 18.52 -7.55
C SER A 102 -15.57 17.58 -6.62
N VAL A 103 -14.25 17.74 -6.60
CA VAL A 103 -13.34 16.99 -5.73
C VAL A 103 -13.50 17.52 -4.30
N VAL A 104 -14.49 16.98 -3.58
CA VAL A 104 -14.51 17.01 -2.12
C VAL A 104 -14.16 15.60 -1.67
N ALA A 105 -13.30 15.45 -0.66
CA ALA A 105 -12.83 14.17 -0.12
C ALA A 105 -13.93 13.30 0.56
N ARG A 106 -15.20 13.44 0.17
CA ARG A 106 -16.35 12.64 0.62
C ARG A 106 -16.20 11.16 0.29
N SER A 107 -15.41 10.82 -0.73
CA SER A 107 -15.08 9.42 -1.05
C SER A 107 -14.22 8.78 0.03
N ASN A 108 -13.30 9.53 0.65
CA ASN A 108 -12.39 9.01 1.66
C ASN A 108 -13.14 8.76 2.99
N GLU A 109 -14.04 9.67 3.37
CA GLU A 109 -14.91 9.48 4.54
C GLU A 109 -15.79 8.23 4.39
N ARG A 110 -16.46 8.06 3.24
CA ARG A 110 -17.26 6.86 2.98
C ARG A 110 -16.42 5.59 2.92
N PHE A 111 -15.20 5.67 2.40
CA PHE A 111 -14.27 4.56 2.37
C PHE A 111 -13.88 4.14 3.79
N ILE A 112 -13.48 5.08 4.65
CA ILE A 112 -13.13 4.81 6.06
C ILE A 112 -14.33 4.23 6.82
N LEU A 113 -15.54 4.76 6.62
CA LEU A 113 -16.77 4.19 7.19
C LEU A 113 -17.05 2.77 6.69
N SER A 114 -16.74 2.46 5.43
CA SER A 114 -16.88 1.11 4.88
C SER A 114 -15.85 0.14 5.47
N LEU A 115 -14.63 0.61 5.80
CA LEU A 115 -13.65 -0.18 6.53
C LEU A 115 -14.13 -0.48 7.96
N GLY A 116 -14.77 0.51 8.62
CA GLY A 116 -15.42 0.36 9.93
C GLY A 116 -16.50 -0.71 10.02
N SER A 117 -17.14 -1.05 8.89
CA SER A 117 -18.18 -2.09 8.82
C SER A 117 -17.69 -3.41 8.20
N CYS A 118 -16.40 -3.54 7.90
CA CYS A 118 -15.80 -4.73 7.32
C CYS A 118 -15.19 -5.62 8.41
N ASP A 119 -15.72 -6.83 8.59
CA ASP A 119 -15.22 -7.80 9.57
C ASP A 119 -13.78 -8.28 9.24
N ASP A 120 -13.36 -8.19 7.98
CA ASP A 120 -12.03 -8.58 7.49
C ASP A 120 -11.05 -7.39 7.39
N CYS A 121 -11.35 -6.26 8.04
CA CYS A 121 -10.46 -5.10 8.10
C CYS A 121 -9.82 -4.95 9.48
N LEU A 122 -8.53 -4.58 9.49
CA LEU A 122 -7.77 -4.29 10.69
C LEU A 122 -7.05 -2.94 10.53
N VAL A 123 -7.18 -2.07 11.52
CA VAL A 123 -6.45 -0.80 11.59
C VAL A 123 -5.41 -0.92 12.70
N LEU A 124 -4.17 -0.63 12.35
CA LEU A 124 -3.02 -0.67 13.24
C LEU A 124 -2.39 0.71 13.31
N ASP A 125 -1.68 1.00 14.40
CA ASP A 125 -0.76 2.14 14.47
C ASP A 125 0.65 1.78 13.96
N ASP A 126 1.60 2.70 14.15
CA ASP A 126 3.00 2.56 13.74
C ASP A 126 3.81 1.58 14.60
N GLU A 127 3.32 1.23 15.78
CA GLU A 127 3.89 0.20 16.65
C GLU A 127 3.29 -1.19 16.39
N LEU A 128 2.36 -1.29 15.44
CA LEU A 128 1.57 -2.48 15.08
C LEU A 128 0.51 -2.87 16.14
N ASP A 129 0.12 -1.93 17.00
CA ASP A 129 -0.97 -2.14 17.94
C ASP A 129 -2.33 -2.01 17.25
N VAL A 130 -3.26 -2.90 17.61
CA VAL A 130 -4.60 -2.91 17.03
C VAL A 130 -5.42 -1.75 17.60
N LEU A 131 -5.81 -0.83 16.73
CA LEU A 131 -6.67 0.28 17.13
C LEU A 131 -8.13 -0.17 17.20
N PRO A 132 -8.86 0.11 18.31
CA PRO A 132 -10.25 -0.33 18.51
C PRO A 132 -11.28 0.42 17.64
N ILE A 133 -10.85 1.23 16.68
CA ILE A 133 -11.67 2.13 15.87
C ILE A 133 -12.63 1.33 14.94
N LEU A 134 -12.38 0.03 14.74
CA LEU A 134 -13.19 -0.87 13.94
C LEU A 134 -14.13 -1.77 14.76
N ARG A 135 -14.07 -1.75 16.10
CA ARG A 135 -14.99 -2.55 16.94
C ARG A 135 -16.32 -1.83 17.11
N GLY A 136 -17.13 -1.84 16.06
CA GLY A 136 -18.58 -1.60 16.16
C GLY A 136 -19.35 -2.79 16.77
N LYS A 137 -18.70 -3.65 17.57
CA LYS A 137 -19.26 -4.91 18.06
C LYS A 137 -18.78 -5.22 19.48
N ASP A 138 -19.20 -4.37 20.41
CA ASP A 138 -19.25 -4.66 21.84
C ASP A 138 -20.49 -3.96 22.44
N ILE A 139 -21.69 -4.42 22.03
CA ILE A 139 -22.92 -4.63 22.84
C ILE A 139 -23.69 -5.79 22.21
#